data_AF-A0A8H7MJG2-F1
#
_entry.id   AF-A0A8H7MJG2-F1
#
_cell.length_a   1.000
_cell.length_b   1.000
_cell.length_c   1.000
_cell.angle_alpha   90.00
_cell.angle_beta   90.00
_cell.angle_gamma   90.00
#
_symmetry.space_group_name_H-M   'P 1'
#
loop_
_entity.id
_entity.type
_entity.pdbx_description
1 polymer ?
#
loop_
_entity_poly.entity_id
_entity_poly.type
_entity_poly.pdbx_seq_one_letter_code
_entity_poly.pdbx_strand_id
1 'polypeptide(L)'
;MRTTSPSVRASLILPQDFSLFVKWQKQHAPGSEIGQISEALEYYYFIRHRDALLGSNPPTPLQSGPRIATDCGHTVHPGDTMVNDLCPVCEVKAHLAFMHAIKVAWNKAGGPTLSSGTHKIKKSYTTLRDAWHAARLQFQELLDMFAILVLYEEDWEAKNPLQAAAAQIFKCASAAIKLAEAESEYPARLSPVSAKLTEMKPSQKRRDVSFATQVQVQGRENIFLTATNFVPSQPQSLCYRSSSAYKRGAHACPPDSEFIDTSQANSLSANVSNLKIYLTDDKDAFDSLEADPTLYSASVGDHQGIVGLHRLADDILKFIQDYLAQDGMAKNDLEAIVEEADRMVVLVDEHKKLIDAFLFDGSVEDEGSNGKESVDETDKGVDQRSWTCLRKCLL
;
A
#
# COMPACT_ATOMS: atom_id res chain seq x y z
N MET A 1 27.03 -5.77 8.69
CA MET A 1 26.20 -6.69 7.89
C MET A 1 25.52 -5.86 6.82
N ARG A 2 25.81 -6.08 5.52
CA ARG A 2 25.04 -5.45 4.43
C ARG A 2 23.66 -6.11 4.45
N THR A 3 22.63 -5.35 4.80
CA THR A 3 21.25 -5.78 4.58
C THR A 3 21.08 -5.91 3.07
N THR A 4 20.79 -7.12 2.59
CA THR A 4 20.47 -7.35 1.18
C THR A 4 19.25 -6.49 0.84
N SER A 5 19.44 -5.48 -0.02
CA SER A 5 18.34 -4.68 -0.53
C SER A 5 17.29 -5.62 -1.13
N PRO A 6 16.00 -5.40 -0.88
CA PRO A 6 14.95 -6.25 -1.43
C PRO A 6 15.06 -6.19 -2.96
N SER A 7 15.35 -7.34 -3.55
CA SER A 7 15.65 -7.46 -4.96
C SER A 7 14.37 -7.76 -5.73
N VAL A 8 14.17 -7.07 -6.84
CA VAL A 8 12.95 -7.19 -7.64
C VAL A 8 13.09 -8.37 -8.57
N ARG A 9 12.17 -9.34 -8.54
CA ARG A 9 12.12 -10.35 -9.59
C ARG A 9 12.01 -9.67 -10.96
N ALA A 10 12.63 -10.26 -11.98
CA ALA A 10 12.56 -9.77 -13.36
C ALA A 10 11.16 -9.81 -14.01
N SER A 11 10.08 -9.88 -13.22
CA SER A 11 8.72 -9.60 -13.68
C SER A 11 8.55 -8.18 -14.25
N LEU A 12 9.51 -7.29 -14.02
CA LEU A 12 9.59 -5.98 -14.69
C LEU A 12 10.03 -6.06 -16.15
N ILE A 13 10.68 -7.16 -16.52
CA ILE A 13 11.18 -7.40 -17.87
C ILE A 13 10.10 -8.16 -18.63
N LEU A 14 9.89 -7.79 -19.90
CA LEU A 14 8.96 -8.52 -20.76
C LEU A 14 9.37 -9.99 -20.81
N PRO A 15 8.43 -10.95 -20.77
CA PRO A 15 8.77 -12.38 -20.76
C PRO A 15 9.72 -12.79 -21.90
N GLN A 16 9.59 -12.18 -23.08
CA GLN A 16 10.46 -12.40 -24.24
C GLN A 16 11.90 -11.90 -24.04
N ASP A 17 12.11 -10.90 -23.19
CA ASP A 17 13.39 -10.24 -22.94
C ASP A 17 14.13 -10.88 -21.75
N PHE A 18 13.48 -11.75 -20.97
CA PHE A 18 14.04 -12.30 -19.74
C PHE A 18 15.30 -13.17 -19.98
N SER A 19 15.30 -13.98 -21.04
CA SER A 19 16.46 -14.80 -21.40
C SER A 19 17.66 -13.93 -21.81
N LEU A 20 17.40 -12.83 -22.51
CA LEU A 20 18.39 -11.83 -22.88
C LEU A 20 18.94 -11.12 -21.64
N PHE A 21 18.06 -10.75 -20.70
CA PHE A 21 18.47 -10.15 -19.43
C PHE A 21 19.41 -11.05 -18.63
N VAL A 22 19.05 -12.31 -18.44
CA VAL A 22 19.90 -13.26 -17.70
C VAL A 22 21.27 -13.42 -18.36
N LYS A 23 21.33 -13.44 -19.70
CA LYS A 23 22.59 -13.50 -20.43
C LYS A 23 23.42 -12.23 -20.23
N TRP A 24 22.79 -11.06 -20.33
CA TRP A 24 23.43 -9.77 -20.12
C TRP A 24 23.96 -9.63 -18.68
N GLN A 25 23.15 -9.98 -17.70
CA GLN A 25 23.47 -9.89 -16.26
C GLN A 25 24.69 -10.74 -15.90
N LYS A 26 24.77 -11.97 -16.43
CA LYS A 26 25.95 -12.84 -16.24
C LYS A 26 27.25 -12.24 -16.77
N GLN A 27 27.16 -11.37 -17.78
CA GLN A 27 28.32 -10.74 -18.40
C GLN A 27 28.70 -9.42 -17.73
N HIS A 28 27.71 -8.63 -17.30
CA HIS A 28 27.92 -7.22 -16.91
C HIS A 28 27.67 -6.95 -15.42
N ALA A 29 27.01 -7.84 -14.69
CA ALA A 29 26.72 -7.69 -13.27
C ALA A 29 27.11 -8.95 -12.47
N PRO A 30 28.41 -9.33 -12.46
CA PRO A 30 28.88 -10.48 -11.71
C PRO A 30 28.77 -10.21 -10.20
N GLY A 31 27.68 -10.67 -9.60
CA GLY A 31 27.37 -10.44 -8.18
C GLY A 31 25.89 -10.23 -7.91
N SER A 32 25.12 -9.81 -8.93
CA SER A 32 23.67 -9.75 -8.85
C SER A 32 23.06 -11.16 -8.81
N GLU A 33 21.95 -11.31 -8.08
CA GLU A 33 21.20 -12.55 -8.10
C GLU A 33 20.54 -12.74 -9.47
N ILE A 34 20.89 -13.83 -10.15
CA ILE A 34 20.46 -14.07 -11.53
C ILE A 34 18.94 -14.02 -11.66
N GLY A 35 18.45 -13.19 -12.58
CA GLY A 35 17.02 -13.03 -12.85
C GLY A 35 16.31 -12.09 -11.88
N GLN A 36 17.06 -11.34 -11.08
CA GLN A 36 16.54 -10.25 -10.27
C GLN A 36 17.22 -8.93 -10.64
N ILE A 37 16.53 -7.82 -10.40
CA ILE A 37 17.04 -6.47 -10.59
C ILE A 37 17.23 -5.88 -9.20
N SER A 38 18.47 -5.60 -8.82
CA SER A 38 18.80 -5.04 -7.51
C SER A 38 18.78 -3.51 -7.49
N GLU A 39 19.02 -2.87 -8.63
CA GLU A 39 19.24 -1.41 -8.72
C GLU A 39 18.69 -0.82 -10.03
N ALA A 40 18.37 0.48 -10.00
CA ALA A 40 17.84 1.19 -11.17
C ALA A 40 18.81 1.24 -12.36
N LEU A 41 20.10 1.36 -12.09
CA LEU A 41 21.14 1.38 -13.13
C LEU A 41 21.23 0.04 -13.87
N GLU A 42 21.08 -1.07 -13.17
CA GLU A 42 21.05 -2.40 -13.78
C GLU A 42 19.88 -2.54 -14.77
N TYR A 43 18.69 -2.07 -14.37
CA TYR A 43 17.53 -2.01 -15.28
C TYR A 43 17.82 -1.13 -16.49
N TYR A 44 18.35 0.06 -16.28
CA TYR A 44 18.62 1.02 -17.35
C TYR A 44 19.64 0.49 -18.37
N TYR A 45 20.77 -0.05 -17.91
CA TYR A 45 21.79 -0.61 -18.80
C TYR A 45 21.26 -1.80 -19.60
N PHE A 46 20.42 -2.64 -18.99
CA PHE A 46 19.76 -3.71 -19.71
C PHE A 46 18.82 -3.19 -20.81
N ILE A 47 17.95 -2.22 -20.50
CA ILE A 47 17.03 -1.65 -21.50
C ILE A 47 17.82 -1.04 -22.66
N ARG A 48 18.89 -0.30 -22.37
CA ARG A 48 19.78 0.26 -23.39
C ARG A 48 20.44 -0.83 -24.24
N HIS A 49 20.94 -1.89 -23.63
CA HIS A 49 21.53 -3.02 -24.34
C HIS A 49 20.52 -3.68 -25.28
N ARG A 50 19.29 -3.91 -24.80
CA ARG A 50 18.20 -4.44 -25.61
C ARG A 50 17.88 -3.53 -26.79
N ASP A 51 17.74 -2.22 -26.55
CA ASP A 51 17.36 -1.26 -27.59
C ASP A 51 18.48 -1.09 -28.65
N ALA A 52 19.76 -1.24 -28.26
CA ALA A 52 20.88 -1.30 -29.19
C ALA A 52 20.83 -2.53 -30.10
N LEU A 53 20.46 -3.70 -29.57
CA LEU A 53 20.26 -4.91 -30.37
C LEU A 53 19.09 -4.78 -31.36
N LEU A 54 18.09 -3.96 -31.04
CA LEU A 54 16.93 -3.69 -31.90
C LEU A 54 17.19 -2.63 -32.99
N GLY A 55 18.42 -2.16 -33.15
CA GLY A 55 18.81 -1.27 -34.25
C GLY A 55 18.98 0.20 -33.86
N SER A 56 19.09 0.51 -32.57
CA SER A 56 19.50 1.86 -32.15
C SER A 56 21.01 2.01 -32.38
N ASN A 57 21.41 2.91 -33.29
CA ASN A 57 22.83 3.20 -33.51
C ASN A 57 23.48 3.63 -32.19
N PRO A 58 24.54 2.95 -31.73
CA PRO A 58 25.25 3.37 -30.53
C PRO A 58 25.85 4.77 -30.75
N PRO A 59 25.75 5.68 -29.76
CA PRO A 59 26.37 6.99 -29.87
C PRO A 59 27.87 6.83 -30.06
N THR A 60 28.41 7.44 -31.12
CA THR A 60 29.83 7.41 -31.42
C THR A 60 30.58 8.25 -30.38
N PRO A 61 31.58 7.71 -29.67
CA PRO A 61 32.35 8.49 -28.70
C PRO A 61 33.23 9.51 -29.43
N LEU A 62 33.00 10.80 -29.19
CA LEU A 62 33.85 11.89 -29.67
C LEU A 62 34.99 12.16 -28.68
N GLN A 63 36.23 12.19 -29.18
CA GLN A 63 37.44 12.37 -28.37
C GLN A 63 37.83 13.85 -28.17
N SER A 64 38.40 14.09 -26.98
CA SER A 64 39.17 15.26 -26.51
C SER A 64 38.42 16.60 -26.48
N GLY A 65 37.72 16.83 -25.38
CA GLY A 65 36.97 18.04 -25.05
C GLY A 65 36.56 18.02 -23.57
N PRO A 66 35.67 18.92 -23.11
CA PRO A 66 35.13 18.95 -21.73
C PRO A 66 34.74 17.56 -21.20
N ARG A 67 34.72 17.36 -19.86
CA ARG A 67 34.41 16.06 -19.25
C ARG A 67 33.08 15.51 -19.79
N ILE A 68 33.15 14.35 -20.44
CA ILE A 68 31.99 13.67 -21.04
C ILE A 68 31.72 12.40 -20.22
N ALA A 69 30.46 12.21 -19.81
CA ALA A 69 30.01 10.96 -19.20
C ALA A 69 30.14 9.82 -20.23
N THR A 70 30.84 8.75 -19.87
CA THR A 70 31.29 7.68 -20.79
C THR A 70 30.12 7.01 -21.49
N ASP A 71 29.03 6.79 -20.77
CA ASP A 71 27.91 6.02 -21.28
C ASP A 71 26.92 6.89 -22.06
N CYS A 72 26.50 8.04 -21.51
CA CYS A 72 25.48 8.85 -22.17
C CYS A 72 26.04 9.88 -23.16
N GLY A 73 27.36 10.13 -23.16
CA GLY A 73 27.99 11.07 -24.08
C GLY A 73 27.68 12.55 -23.79
N HIS A 74 27.03 12.86 -22.67
CA HIS A 74 26.74 14.24 -22.29
C HIS A 74 27.94 14.87 -21.57
N THR A 75 28.19 16.14 -21.89
CA THR A 75 29.12 16.99 -21.14
C THR A 75 28.59 17.27 -19.75
N VAL A 76 29.44 17.04 -18.74
CA VAL A 76 29.15 17.21 -17.32
C VAL A 76 29.71 18.55 -16.84
N HIS A 77 29.12 19.12 -15.78
CA HIS A 77 29.61 20.36 -15.19
C HIS A 77 31.08 20.23 -14.74
N PRO A 78 31.97 21.23 -14.99
CA PRO A 78 33.38 21.12 -14.63
C PRO A 78 33.66 21.03 -13.13
N GLY A 79 32.76 21.57 -12.30
CA GLY A 79 32.78 21.44 -10.84
C GLY A 79 32.39 20.05 -10.35
N ASP A 80 31.84 19.20 -11.21
CA ASP A 80 31.54 17.82 -10.86
C ASP A 80 32.82 16.99 -10.82
N THR A 81 33.13 16.47 -9.65
CA THR A 81 34.30 15.63 -9.39
C THR A 81 33.99 14.14 -9.52
N MET A 82 32.70 13.78 -9.51
CA MET A 82 32.22 12.41 -9.65
C MET A 82 32.04 12.13 -11.15
N VAL A 83 33.05 11.51 -11.77
CA VAL A 83 32.89 11.00 -13.13
C VAL A 83 32.19 9.65 -13.03
N ASN A 84 30.87 9.68 -13.07
CA ASN A 84 30.03 8.50 -13.22
C ASN A 84 29.88 8.14 -14.71
N ASP A 85 29.44 6.92 -14.96
CA ASP A 85 29.13 6.46 -16.32
C ASP A 85 28.04 7.33 -16.98
N LEU A 86 27.05 7.75 -16.18
CA LEU A 86 25.96 8.64 -16.59
C LEU A 86 26.15 10.05 -16.02
N CYS A 87 25.74 11.06 -16.79
CA CYS A 87 25.58 12.40 -16.23
C CYS A 87 24.39 12.43 -15.25
N PRO A 88 24.37 13.37 -14.28
CA PRO A 88 23.33 13.44 -13.25
C PRO A 88 21.89 13.39 -13.79
N VAL A 89 21.64 14.09 -14.90
CA VAL A 89 20.32 14.13 -15.55
C VAL A 89 19.93 12.75 -16.12
N CYS A 90 20.85 12.03 -16.73
CA CYS A 90 20.59 10.69 -17.25
C CYS A 90 20.38 9.67 -16.12
N GLU A 91 21.08 9.83 -15.01
CA GLU A 91 20.92 8.99 -13.83
C GLU A 91 19.53 9.18 -13.19
N VAL A 92 19.05 10.42 -13.04
CA VAL A 92 17.66 10.68 -12.63
C VAL A 92 16.65 10.01 -13.58
N LYS A 93 16.85 10.13 -14.89
CA LYS A 93 15.97 9.47 -15.88
C LYS A 93 15.97 7.96 -15.75
N ALA A 94 17.12 7.34 -15.47
CA ALA A 94 17.22 5.90 -15.24
C ALA A 94 16.38 5.47 -14.03
N HIS A 95 16.47 6.20 -12.92
CA HIS A 95 15.65 5.93 -11.72
C HIS A 95 14.16 6.15 -11.96
N LEU A 96 13.77 7.24 -12.61
CA LEU A 96 12.38 7.51 -12.96
C LEU A 96 11.80 6.42 -13.87
N ALA A 97 12.55 5.99 -14.89
CA ALA A 97 12.14 4.90 -15.78
C ALA A 97 11.98 3.56 -15.02
N PHE A 98 12.89 3.26 -14.09
CA PHE A 98 12.80 2.05 -13.27
C PHE A 98 11.57 2.08 -12.33
N MET A 99 11.34 3.20 -11.65
CA MET A 99 10.13 3.37 -10.83
C MET A 99 8.87 3.24 -11.68
N HIS A 100 8.80 3.89 -12.85
CA HIS A 100 7.68 3.75 -13.77
C HIS A 100 7.43 2.28 -14.16
N ALA A 101 8.48 1.51 -14.45
CA ALA A 101 8.35 0.08 -14.74
C ALA A 101 7.77 -0.71 -13.56
N ILE A 102 8.21 -0.43 -12.33
CA ILE A 102 7.65 -1.02 -11.11
C ILE A 102 6.18 -0.65 -10.97
N LYS A 103 5.81 0.62 -11.18
CA LYS A 103 4.42 1.08 -11.11
C LYS A 103 3.53 0.34 -12.12
N VAL A 104 3.97 0.20 -13.36
CA VAL A 104 3.24 -0.53 -14.40
C VAL A 104 3.02 -1.99 -13.98
N ALA A 105 4.07 -2.65 -13.46
CA ALA A 105 3.96 -4.03 -12.97
C ALA A 105 3.05 -4.15 -11.73
N TRP A 106 3.11 -3.18 -10.83
CA TRP A 106 2.29 -3.13 -9.62
C TRP A 106 0.81 -2.91 -9.95
N ASN A 107 0.51 -2.00 -10.88
CA ASN A 107 -0.85 -1.78 -11.38
C ASN A 107 -1.43 -3.04 -12.04
N LYS A 108 -0.63 -3.77 -12.83
CA LYS A 108 -1.03 -5.08 -13.38
C LYS A 108 -1.27 -6.14 -12.30
N ALA A 109 -0.64 -6.00 -11.14
CA ALA A 109 -0.83 -6.88 -9.99
C ALA A 109 -1.99 -6.46 -9.07
N GLY A 110 -2.78 -5.45 -9.45
CA GLY A 110 -3.94 -4.94 -8.69
C GLY A 110 -3.78 -3.50 -8.18
N GLY A 111 -2.62 -2.86 -8.39
CA GLY A 111 -2.37 -1.49 -7.96
C GLY A 111 -2.21 -1.36 -6.44
N PRO A 112 -1.92 -0.16 -5.91
CA PRO A 112 -1.68 0.05 -4.48
C PRO A 112 -2.92 -0.17 -3.60
N THR A 113 -4.11 -0.04 -4.16
CA THR A 113 -5.39 -0.36 -3.52
C THR A 113 -5.81 -1.75 -3.94
N LEU A 114 -5.36 -2.78 -3.21
CA LEU A 114 -5.96 -4.10 -3.37
C LEU A 114 -7.43 -3.99 -2.96
N SER A 115 -8.35 -4.25 -3.90
CA SER A 115 -9.76 -4.49 -3.56
C SER A 115 -9.80 -5.65 -2.57
N SER A 116 -10.38 -5.43 -1.39
CA SER A 116 -10.38 -6.37 -0.26
C SER A 116 -10.81 -7.81 -0.65
N GLY A 117 -11.70 -7.94 -1.64
CA GLY A 117 -12.37 -9.18 -2.09
C GLY A 117 -11.56 -10.37 -2.64
N THR A 118 -10.23 -10.33 -2.74
CA THR A 118 -9.47 -11.50 -3.27
C THR A 118 -8.24 -11.83 -2.43
N HIS A 119 -8.48 -12.53 -1.32
CA HIS A 119 -7.57 -12.87 -0.22
C HIS A 119 -6.37 -13.79 -0.52
N LYS A 120 -5.86 -13.82 -1.75
CA LYS A 120 -4.47 -14.24 -1.98
C LYS A 120 -3.71 -13.03 -2.46
N ILE A 121 -3.22 -12.22 -1.52
CA ILE A 121 -2.14 -11.26 -1.78
C ILE A 121 -1.03 -12.07 -2.47
N LYS A 122 -0.99 -11.97 -3.80
CA LYS A 122 -0.06 -12.76 -4.60
C LYS A 122 1.33 -12.38 -4.09
N LYS A 123 2.23 -13.36 -3.89
CA LYS A 123 3.62 -13.08 -3.48
C LYS A 123 4.28 -12.00 -4.37
N SER A 124 3.86 -11.90 -5.63
CA SER A 124 4.27 -10.83 -6.55
C SER A 124 3.90 -9.43 -6.07
N TYR A 125 2.74 -9.24 -5.44
CA TYR A 125 2.30 -7.95 -4.90
C TYR A 125 3.25 -7.43 -3.82
N THR A 126 3.52 -8.26 -2.80
CA THR A 126 4.42 -7.88 -1.70
C THR A 126 5.81 -7.56 -2.23
N THR A 127 6.31 -8.38 -3.17
CA THR A 127 7.60 -8.11 -3.82
C THR A 127 7.61 -6.80 -4.61
N LEU A 128 6.55 -6.47 -5.35
CA LEU A 128 6.47 -5.21 -6.11
C LEU A 128 6.34 -3.99 -5.20
N ARG A 129 5.61 -4.11 -4.08
CA ARG A 129 5.54 -3.07 -3.07
C ARG A 129 6.90 -2.82 -2.42
N ASP A 130 7.58 -3.87 -2.00
CA ASP A 130 8.89 -3.76 -1.34
C ASP A 130 9.95 -3.21 -2.32
N ALA A 131 9.89 -3.64 -3.59
CA ALA A 131 10.68 -3.08 -4.71
C ALA A 131 10.44 -1.59 -4.92
N TRP A 132 9.17 -1.16 -4.92
CA TRP A 132 8.81 0.25 -5.05
C TRP A 132 9.39 1.10 -3.92
N HIS A 133 9.30 0.62 -2.67
CA HIS A 133 9.89 1.31 -1.52
C HIS A 133 11.42 1.42 -1.64
N ALA A 134 12.08 0.35 -2.07
CA ALA A 134 13.53 0.35 -2.26
C ALA A 134 13.97 1.29 -3.37
N ALA A 135 13.30 1.26 -4.52
CA ALA A 135 13.60 2.16 -5.64
C ALA A 135 13.40 3.63 -5.25
N ARG A 136 12.36 3.96 -4.49
CA ARG A 136 12.15 5.32 -3.96
C ARG A 136 13.23 5.74 -2.97
N LEU A 137 13.68 4.83 -2.10
CA LEU A 137 14.77 5.12 -1.16
C LEU A 137 16.08 5.40 -1.92
N GLN A 138 16.46 4.54 -2.87
CA GLN A 138 17.65 4.75 -3.71
C GLN A 138 17.56 6.07 -4.49
N PHE A 139 16.38 6.39 -5.03
CA PHE A 139 16.17 7.66 -5.72
C PHE A 139 16.34 8.87 -4.79
N GLN A 140 15.87 8.77 -3.54
CA GLN A 140 16.08 9.83 -2.56
C GLN A 140 17.56 10.01 -2.20
N GLU A 141 18.27 8.90 -1.94
CA GLU A 141 19.71 8.94 -1.63
C GLU A 141 20.52 9.58 -2.77
N LEU A 142 20.13 9.32 -4.02
CA LEU A 142 20.70 9.98 -5.19
C LEU A 142 20.44 11.49 -5.19
N LEU A 143 19.22 11.93 -4.90
CA LEU A 143 18.88 13.35 -4.85
C LEU A 143 19.57 14.08 -3.70
N ASP A 144 19.73 13.44 -2.55
CA ASP A 144 20.49 13.99 -1.41
C ASP A 144 21.96 14.18 -1.79
N MET A 145 22.54 13.23 -2.54
CA MET A 145 23.89 13.37 -3.09
C MET A 145 23.98 14.51 -4.12
N PHE A 146 23.00 14.64 -5.02
CA PHE A 146 22.96 15.75 -5.97
C PHE A 146 22.77 17.11 -5.29
N ALA A 147 22.05 17.18 -4.18
CA ALA A 147 21.94 18.43 -3.42
C ALA A 147 23.31 18.90 -2.90
N ILE A 148 24.18 17.97 -2.50
CA ILE A 148 25.57 18.27 -2.15
C ILE A 148 26.37 18.71 -3.39
N LEU A 149 26.21 18.04 -4.53
CA LEU A 149 26.88 18.44 -5.77
C LEU A 149 26.49 19.83 -6.24
N VAL A 150 25.22 20.25 -6.08
CA VAL A 150 24.79 21.61 -6.39
C VAL A 150 25.59 22.66 -5.61
N LEU A 151 25.90 22.42 -4.33
CA LEU A 151 26.74 23.33 -3.55
C LEU A 151 28.16 23.45 -4.12
N TYR A 152 28.72 22.34 -4.64
CA TYR A 152 30.01 22.36 -5.31
C TYR A 152 29.95 23.05 -6.69
N GLU A 153 28.85 22.88 -7.43
CA GLU A 153 28.61 23.62 -8.68
C GLU A 153 28.61 25.12 -8.42
N GLU A 154 27.83 25.57 -7.42
CA GLU A 154 27.73 26.98 -7.04
C GLU A 154 29.07 27.57 -6.56
N ASP A 155 29.82 26.85 -5.72
CA ASP A 155 31.16 27.28 -5.28
C ASP A 155 32.15 27.36 -6.45
N TRP A 156 32.08 26.41 -7.39
CA TRP A 156 32.90 26.44 -8.59
C TRP A 156 32.53 27.62 -9.50
N GLU A 157 31.23 27.88 -9.71
CA GLU A 157 30.73 28.99 -10.52
C GLU A 157 31.14 30.34 -9.93
N ALA A 158 31.07 30.49 -8.61
CA ALA A 158 31.52 31.68 -7.89
C ALA A 158 33.02 31.95 -8.08
N LYS A 159 33.84 30.89 -8.12
CA LYS A 159 35.29 30.97 -8.37
C LYS A 159 35.65 31.18 -9.84
N ASN A 160 34.74 30.86 -10.77
CA ASN A 160 34.98 30.87 -12.21
C ASN A 160 33.90 31.67 -12.98
N PRO A 161 33.68 32.96 -12.67
CA PRO A 161 32.54 33.72 -13.19
C PRO A 161 32.52 33.84 -14.72
N LEU A 162 33.69 33.83 -15.38
CA LEU A 162 33.79 33.88 -16.85
C LEU A 162 33.35 32.57 -17.53
N GLN A 163 33.43 31.44 -16.83
CA GLN A 163 33.08 30.12 -17.35
C GLN A 163 31.70 29.65 -16.87
N ALA A 164 31.19 30.22 -15.77
CA ALA A 164 29.92 29.84 -15.15
C ALA A 164 28.75 29.84 -16.16
N ALA A 165 28.62 30.88 -16.98
CA ALA A 165 27.54 30.95 -17.97
C ALA A 165 27.57 29.81 -19.00
N ALA A 166 28.76 29.37 -19.43
CA ALA A 166 28.90 28.22 -20.31
C ALA A 166 28.67 26.90 -19.55
N ALA A 167 29.08 26.84 -18.29
CA ALA A 167 28.97 25.67 -17.45
C ALA A 167 27.51 25.30 -17.11
N GLN A 168 26.65 26.31 -16.92
CA GLN A 168 25.21 26.13 -16.68
C GLN A 168 24.43 25.50 -17.84
N ILE A 169 25.01 25.45 -19.05
CA ILE A 169 24.42 24.77 -20.22
C ILE A 169 24.60 23.25 -20.10
N PHE A 170 25.59 22.80 -19.33
CA PHE A 170 25.87 21.38 -19.17
C PHE A 170 24.83 20.66 -18.30
N LYS A 171 24.83 19.33 -18.38
CA LYS A 171 23.93 18.49 -17.58
C LYS A 171 24.47 18.42 -16.15
N CYS A 172 24.08 19.39 -15.34
CA CYS A 172 24.45 19.58 -13.94
C CYS A 172 23.51 18.85 -12.97
N ALA A 173 23.95 18.68 -11.72
CA ALA A 173 23.17 18.17 -10.60
C ALA A 173 21.94 19.05 -10.34
N SER A 174 22.07 20.37 -10.47
CA SER A 174 20.94 21.31 -10.34
C SER A 174 19.85 21.07 -11.40
N ALA A 175 20.22 20.76 -12.63
CA ALA A 175 19.27 20.36 -13.67
C ALA A 175 18.63 18.99 -13.38
N ALA A 176 19.39 18.07 -12.78
CA ALA A 176 18.91 16.74 -12.40
C ALA A 176 17.84 16.82 -11.29
N ILE A 177 18.05 17.65 -10.26
CA ILE A 177 17.05 17.89 -9.20
C ILE A 177 15.78 18.50 -9.79
N LYS A 178 15.89 19.54 -10.63
CA LYS A 178 14.73 20.15 -11.29
C LYS A 178 13.94 19.14 -12.12
N LEU A 179 14.64 18.23 -12.82
CA LEU A 179 14.01 17.15 -13.57
C LEU A 179 13.25 16.20 -12.62
N ALA A 180 13.88 15.79 -11.53
CA ALA A 180 13.26 14.91 -10.54
C ALA A 180 12.00 15.53 -9.92
N GLU A 181 12.03 16.83 -9.59
CA GLU A 181 10.87 17.56 -9.06
C GLU A 181 9.72 17.65 -10.07
N ALA A 182 10.05 17.85 -11.36
CA ALA A 182 9.05 17.98 -12.42
C ALA A 182 8.41 16.65 -12.82
N GLU A 183 9.18 15.56 -12.85
CA GLU A 183 8.72 14.26 -13.36
C GLU A 183 8.33 13.26 -12.25
N SER A 184 8.62 13.54 -10.98
CA SER A 184 8.17 12.70 -9.87
C SER A 184 6.67 12.88 -9.64
N GLU A 185 5.88 11.86 -9.95
CA GLU A 185 4.43 11.85 -9.75
C GLU A 185 4.03 11.80 -8.27
N TYR A 186 4.91 11.25 -7.43
CA TYR A 186 4.72 11.17 -5.98
C TYR A 186 5.96 11.73 -5.29
N PRO A 187 6.17 13.05 -5.34
CA PRO A 187 7.22 13.65 -4.56
C PRO A 187 6.91 13.26 -3.13
N ALA A 188 7.83 12.53 -2.48
CA ALA A 188 7.77 12.45 -1.03
C ALA A 188 7.88 13.91 -0.60
N ARG A 189 6.76 14.55 -0.24
CA ARG A 189 6.81 15.86 0.40
C ARG A 189 7.48 15.60 1.74
N LEU A 190 8.80 15.55 1.71
CA LEU A 190 9.61 15.67 2.89
C LEU A 190 9.29 17.08 3.35
N SER A 191 8.58 17.17 4.47
CA SER A 191 8.47 18.41 5.21
C SER A 191 9.84 19.08 5.17
N PRO A 192 9.94 20.37 4.79
CA PRO A 192 11.21 21.06 4.66
C PRO A 192 12.05 20.70 5.87
N VAL A 193 13.30 20.27 5.63
CA VAL A 193 14.22 19.80 6.66
C VAL A 193 14.38 20.93 7.68
N SER A 194 13.48 20.95 8.66
CA SER A 194 13.56 21.85 9.79
C SER A 194 14.82 21.45 10.50
N ALA A 195 15.80 22.36 10.48
CA ALA A 195 17.21 22.18 10.77
C ALA A 195 17.52 21.72 12.21
N LYS A 196 17.02 20.55 12.59
CA LYS A 196 17.41 19.81 13.81
C LYS A 196 17.74 18.37 13.42
N LEU A 197 18.79 18.24 12.61
CA LEU A 197 19.54 16.99 12.45
C LEU A 197 20.23 16.70 13.80
N THR A 198 19.47 16.08 14.71
CA THR A 198 20.07 15.38 15.83
C THR A 198 20.66 14.09 15.26
N GLU A 199 21.99 13.92 15.32
CA GLU A 199 22.68 12.71 14.88
C GLU A 199 21.98 11.44 15.40
N MET A 200 21.23 10.76 14.53
CA MET A 200 20.64 9.47 14.87
C MET A 200 21.64 8.36 14.52
N LYS A 201 22.26 7.77 15.55
CA LYS A 201 23.02 6.53 15.43
C LYS A 201 22.11 5.40 14.91
N PRO A 202 22.59 4.55 13.99
CA PRO A 202 21.78 3.45 13.45
C PRO A 202 21.63 2.36 14.51
N SER A 203 20.53 2.38 15.26
CA SER A 203 20.12 1.26 16.12
C SER A 203 19.03 0.45 15.42
N GLN A 204 19.44 -0.57 14.65
CA GLN A 204 18.56 -1.66 14.23
C GLN A 204 18.30 -2.62 15.40
N LYS A 205 17.66 -2.12 16.45
CA LYS A 205 16.86 -2.97 17.33
C LYS A 205 15.41 -2.63 17.02
N ARG A 206 14.55 -3.65 16.93
CA ARG A 206 13.09 -3.46 16.85
C ARG A 206 12.74 -2.33 17.79
N ARG A 207 12.23 -1.22 17.25
CA ARG A 207 11.75 -0.13 18.09
C ARG A 207 10.54 -0.69 18.81
N ASP A 208 10.77 -1.22 20.01
CA ASP A 208 9.70 -1.35 20.98
C ASP A 208 9.12 0.05 21.11
N VAL A 209 7.82 0.15 20.85
CA VAL A 209 7.07 1.37 21.08
C VAL A 209 7.06 1.56 22.59
N SER A 210 8.07 2.26 23.12
CA SER A 210 8.10 2.66 24.51
C SER A 210 7.23 3.90 24.64
N PHE A 211 6.12 3.75 25.35
CA PHE A 211 5.34 4.90 25.79
C PHE A 211 6.13 5.61 26.89
N ALA A 212 6.18 6.94 26.85
CA ALA A 212 6.78 7.71 27.92
C ALA A 212 6.03 7.39 29.22
N THR A 213 6.75 7.09 30.30
CA THR A 213 6.16 6.76 31.62
C THR A 213 5.33 7.90 32.20
N GLN A 214 5.46 9.11 31.64
CA GLN A 214 4.64 10.27 31.95
C GLN A 214 4.20 10.93 30.64
N VAL A 215 2.92 11.29 30.57
CA VAL A 215 2.36 12.11 29.48
C VAL A 215 1.97 13.46 30.05
N GLN A 216 2.24 14.53 29.29
CA GLN A 216 1.71 15.84 29.61
C GLN A 216 0.25 15.90 29.16
N VAL A 217 -0.65 16.10 30.12
CA VAL A 217 -2.07 16.32 29.88
C VAL A 217 -2.33 17.81 30.05
N GLN A 218 -2.72 18.47 28.96
CA GLN A 218 -3.09 19.87 28.99
C GLN A 218 -4.54 20.01 29.47
N GLY A 219 -4.73 20.52 30.69
CA GLY A 219 -6.02 20.95 31.19
C GLY A 219 -6.37 22.37 30.72
N ARG A 220 -7.58 22.86 31.07
CA ARG A 220 -8.07 24.18 30.65
C ARG A 220 -7.15 25.35 31.01
N GLU A 221 -6.41 25.25 32.10
CA GLU A 221 -5.59 26.35 32.62
C GLU A 221 -4.14 25.95 32.94
N ASN A 222 -3.82 24.65 32.95
CA ASN A 222 -2.52 24.13 33.40
C ASN A 222 -2.12 22.85 32.65
N ILE A 223 -0.81 22.62 32.48
CA ILE A 223 -0.25 21.37 31.98
C ILE A 223 0.16 20.52 33.18
N PHE A 224 -0.38 19.31 33.31
CA PHE A 224 0.00 18.37 34.37
C PHE A 224 0.71 17.16 33.76
N LEU A 225 1.73 16.66 34.45
CA LEU A 225 2.36 15.39 34.13
C LEU A 225 1.57 14.26 34.81
N THR A 226 0.98 13.38 34.03
CA THR A 226 0.29 12.18 34.53
C THR A 226 1.14 10.96 34.19
N ALA A 227 1.40 10.13 35.20
CA ALA A 227 2.05 8.85 34.98
C ALA A 227 1.17 7.96 34.09
N THR A 228 1.71 7.48 32.98
CA THR A 228 1.02 6.46 32.20
C THR A 228 1.21 5.12 32.89
N ASN A 229 0.15 4.32 33.01
CA ASN A 229 0.26 2.95 33.49
C ASN A 229 0.97 2.00 32.48
N PHE A 230 1.44 2.52 31.34
CA PHE A 230 2.24 1.78 30.37
C PHE A 230 3.66 1.57 30.90
N VAL A 231 3.87 0.47 31.63
CA VAL A 231 5.21 0.02 31.99
C VAL A 231 5.74 -0.85 30.84
N PRO A 232 6.97 -0.62 30.32
CA PRO A 232 7.55 -1.40 29.21
C PRO A 232 7.62 -2.93 29.43
N SER A 233 7.38 -3.37 30.65
CA SER A 233 7.43 -4.77 31.10
C SER A 233 6.09 -5.26 31.64
N GLN A 234 4.98 -4.57 31.35
CA GLN A 234 3.67 -5.03 31.78
C GLN A 234 3.35 -6.36 31.07
N PRO A 235 3.09 -7.46 31.82
CA PRO A 235 2.73 -8.73 31.21
C PRO A 235 1.57 -8.55 30.24
N GLN A 236 1.65 -9.17 29.07
CA GLN A 236 0.61 -9.07 28.03
C GLN A 236 -0.80 -9.36 28.57
N SER A 237 -0.91 -10.24 29.58
CA SER A 237 -2.15 -10.55 30.30
C SER A 237 -2.81 -9.36 31.01
N LEU A 238 -2.06 -8.33 31.40
CA LEU A 238 -2.66 -7.12 32.00
C LEU A 238 -3.17 -6.13 30.95
N CYS A 239 -2.78 -6.30 29.68
CA CYS A 239 -3.16 -5.44 28.56
C CYS A 239 -4.22 -6.08 27.66
N TYR A 240 -4.24 -7.42 27.55
CA TYR A 240 -5.25 -8.15 26.81
C TYR A 240 -6.57 -8.20 27.58
N ARG A 241 -7.61 -7.54 27.05
CA ARG A 241 -8.94 -7.51 27.65
C ARG A 241 -9.60 -8.88 27.86
N SER A 242 -9.19 -9.87 27.06
CA SER A 242 -9.62 -11.27 27.21
C SER A 242 -8.99 -11.99 28.40
N SER A 243 -7.93 -11.43 28.99
CA SER A 243 -7.31 -12.00 30.17
C SER A 243 -8.12 -11.67 31.41
N SER A 244 -8.29 -12.64 32.30
CA SER A 244 -8.86 -12.43 33.63
C SER A 244 -8.05 -11.45 34.51
N ALA A 245 -6.79 -11.17 34.14
CA ALA A 245 -5.92 -10.25 34.85
C ALA A 245 -6.07 -8.78 34.36
N TYR A 246 -6.79 -8.54 33.25
CA TYR A 246 -7.03 -7.20 32.74
C TYR A 246 -7.92 -6.39 33.69
N LYS A 247 -7.48 -5.17 34.03
CA LYS A 247 -8.29 -4.21 34.77
C LYS A 247 -8.67 -3.06 33.85
N ARG A 248 -9.97 -2.85 33.71
CA ARG A 248 -10.55 -1.75 32.94
C ARG A 248 -10.05 -0.42 33.53
N GLY A 249 -9.48 0.45 32.68
CA GLY A 249 -9.02 1.77 33.10
C GLY A 249 -10.18 2.73 33.41
N ALA A 250 -9.90 3.82 34.14
CA ALA A 250 -10.91 4.81 34.54
C ALA A 250 -11.65 5.50 33.36
N HIS A 251 -11.05 5.47 32.17
CA HIS A 251 -11.61 6.03 30.93
C HIS A 251 -12.11 4.97 29.95
N ALA A 252 -12.03 3.68 30.30
CA ALA A 252 -12.61 2.66 29.46
C ALA A 252 -14.13 2.66 29.61
N CYS A 253 -14.81 2.34 28.51
CA CYS A 253 -16.26 2.32 28.41
C CYS A 253 -16.90 1.62 29.62
N PRO A 254 -17.87 2.24 30.33
CA PRO A 254 -18.57 1.61 31.44
C PRO A 254 -19.19 0.27 31.02
N PRO A 255 -19.29 -0.72 31.92
CA PRO A 255 -20.20 -1.83 31.69
C PRO A 255 -21.60 -1.23 31.52
N ASP A 256 -22.36 -1.72 30.55
CA ASP A 256 -23.74 -1.28 30.28
C ASP A 256 -23.88 0.12 29.65
N SER A 257 -22.79 0.70 29.13
CA SER A 257 -22.88 1.91 28.31
C SER A 257 -23.39 1.58 26.91
N GLU A 258 -24.13 2.51 26.29
CA GLU A 258 -24.59 2.42 24.90
C GLU A 258 -23.43 2.35 23.88
N PHE A 259 -22.21 2.72 24.28
CA PHE A 259 -21.02 2.57 23.45
C PHE A 259 -20.54 1.12 23.43
N ILE A 260 -20.49 0.53 22.23
CA ILE A 260 -20.02 -0.83 22.00
C ILE A 260 -18.49 -0.87 22.09
N ASP A 261 -17.97 -1.84 22.85
CA ASP A 261 -16.53 -2.09 22.93
C ASP A 261 -16.02 -2.72 21.63
N THR A 262 -15.52 -1.89 20.71
CA THR A 262 -14.96 -2.32 19.42
C THR A 262 -13.55 -2.89 19.52
N SER A 263 -12.98 -3.03 20.74
CA SER A 263 -11.60 -3.53 20.90
C SER A 263 -11.42 -5.01 20.54
N GLN A 264 -12.51 -5.74 20.29
CA GLN A 264 -12.50 -7.08 19.71
C GLN A 264 -12.82 -7.08 18.20
N ALA A 265 -12.63 -5.98 17.46
CA ALA A 265 -12.92 -5.89 16.01
C ALA A 265 -12.19 -6.90 15.09
N ASN A 266 -11.43 -7.84 15.66
CA ASN A 266 -10.83 -8.95 14.93
C ASN A 266 -11.47 -10.31 15.31
N SER A 267 -12.51 -10.33 16.15
CA SER A 267 -13.25 -11.55 16.45
C SER A 267 -14.49 -11.63 15.55
N LEU A 268 -14.74 -12.82 15.01
CA LEU A 268 -15.90 -13.08 14.17
C LEU A 268 -17.20 -12.61 14.83
N SER A 269 -17.38 -12.87 16.14
CA SER A 269 -18.58 -12.46 16.87
C SER A 269 -18.74 -10.95 16.98
N ALA A 270 -17.65 -10.20 17.16
CA ALA A 270 -17.69 -8.75 17.17
C ALA A 270 -18.01 -8.19 15.78
N ASN A 271 -17.41 -8.77 14.73
CA ASN A 271 -17.68 -8.33 13.36
C ASN A 271 -19.13 -8.59 12.96
N VAL A 272 -19.66 -9.79 13.26
CA VAL A 272 -21.08 -10.12 13.09
C VAL A 272 -21.97 -9.14 13.85
N SER A 273 -21.63 -8.82 15.11
CA SER A 273 -22.42 -7.93 15.95
C SER A 273 -22.50 -6.49 15.41
N ASN A 274 -21.55 -6.08 14.57
CA ASN A 274 -21.50 -4.75 13.98
C ASN A 274 -22.24 -4.65 12.63
N LEU A 275 -22.71 -5.77 12.06
CA LEU A 275 -23.45 -5.76 10.80
C LEU A 275 -24.82 -5.10 10.98
N LYS A 276 -25.27 -4.35 9.96
CA LYS A 276 -26.65 -3.83 9.90
C LYS A 276 -27.62 -4.97 9.61
N ILE A 277 -28.68 -5.11 10.39
CA ILE A 277 -29.64 -6.19 10.24
C ILE A 277 -30.94 -5.73 9.58
N TYR A 278 -31.42 -6.55 8.67
CA TYR A 278 -32.71 -6.44 8.01
C TYR A 278 -33.47 -7.74 8.19
N LEU A 279 -34.74 -7.65 8.59
CA LEU A 279 -35.59 -8.82 8.78
C LEU A 279 -36.62 -8.94 7.67
N THR A 280 -36.84 -10.15 7.18
CA THR A 280 -37.97 -10.46 6.29
C THR A 280 -38.61 -11.78 6.72
N ASP A 281 -39.93 -11.86 6.64
CA ASP A 281 -40.73 -13.08 6.71
C ASP A 281 -41.21 -13.53 5.32
N ASP A 282 -41.00 -12.70 4.30
CA ASP A 282 -41.26 -13.04 2.90
C ASP A 282 -40.08 -13.83 2.32
N LYS A 283 -40.31 -15.14 2.18
CA LYS A 283 -39.35 -16.07 1.60
C LYS A 283 -39.07 -15.79 0.13
N ASP A 284 -40.07 -15.39 -0.65
CA ASP A 284 -39.89 -15.13 -2.08
C ASP A 284 -39.03 -13.87 -2.28
N ALA A 285 -39.22 -12.86 -1.43
CA ALA A 285 -38.36 -11.68 -1.38
C ALA A 285 -36.93 -12.02 -0.96
N PHE A 286 -36.75 -12.88 0.06
CA PHE A 286 -35.44 -13.35 0.50
C PHE A 286 -34.70 -14.12 -0.60
N ASP A 287 -35.37 -15.07 -1.24
CA ASP A 287 -34.81 -15.87 -2.35
C ASP A 287 -34.51 -14.98 -3.58
N SER A 288 -35.32 -13.95 -3.82
CA SER A 288 -35.09 -12.97 -4.90
C SER A 288 -33.88 -12.08 -4.63
N LEU A 289 -33.68 -11.63 -3.39
CA LEU A 289 -32.50 -10.87 -2.98
C LEU A 289 -31.22 -11.68 -3.08
N GLU A 290 -31.32 -12.98 -2.79
CA GLU A 290 -30.21 -13.91 -2.94
C GLU A 290 -29.81 -14.10 -4.42
N ALA A 291 -30.78 -14.01 -5.33
CA ALA A 291 -30.55 -14.10 -6.77
C ALA A 291 -30.06 -12.77 -7.36
N ASP A 292 -30.56 -11.65 -6.87
CA ASP A 292 -30.25 -10.30 -7.35
C ASP A 292 -30.20 -9.27 -6.18
N PRO A 293 -29.00 -8.99 -5.65
CA PRO A 293 -28.80 -8.01 -4.59
C PRO A 293 -29.14 -6.57 -4.99
N THR A 294 -29.31 -6.26 -6.29
CA THR A 294 -29.71 -4.91 -6.70
C THR A 294 -31.15 -4.59 -6.32
N LEU A 295 -31.98 -5.62 -6.10
CA LEU A 295 -33.35 -5.50 -5.61
C LEU A 295 -33.44 -5.12 -4.12
N TYR A 296 -32.29 -4.93 -3.47
CA TYR A 296 -32.18 -4.59 -2.06
C TYR A 296 -33.09 -3.45 -1.63
N SER A 297 -33.16 -2.36 -2.39
CA SER A 297 -33.97 -1.19 -2.03
C SER A 297 -35.49 -1.45 -2.12
N ALA A 298 -35.91 -2.43 -2.93
CA ALA A 298 -37.32 -2.70 -3.21
C ALA A 298 -37.90 -3.85 -2.37
N SER A 299 -37.06 -4.80 -1.95
CA SER A 299 -37.52 -6.10 -1.42
C SER A 299 -37.08 -6.38 0.02
N VAL A 300 -36.26 -5.52 0.62
CA VAL A 300 -35.72 -5.77 1.96
C VAL A 300 -36.67 -5.17 3.00
N GLY A 301 -37.01 -5.96 4.02
CA GLY A 301 -37.79 -5.47 5.14
C GLY A 301 -37.08 -4.35 5.92
N ASP A 302 -37.71 -3.85 6.97
CA ASP A 302 -37.23 -2.67 7.67
C ASP A 302 -35.84 -2.87 8.30
N HIS A 303 -34.95 -1.88 8.15
CA HIS A 303 -33.69 -1.80 8.89
C HIS A 303 -33.95 -1.80 10.40
N GLN A 304 -33.45 -2.80 11.12
CA GLN A 304 -33.66 -2.97 12.57
C GLN A 304 -32.47 -2.50 13.42
N GLY A 305 -31.49 -1.81 12.83
CA GLY A 305 -30.25 -1.40 13.49
C GLY A 305 -29.11 -2.39 13.26
N ILE A 306 -28.27 -2.61 14.27
CA ILE A 306 -27.12 -3.52 14.20
C ILE A 306 -27.39 -4.84 14.95
N VAL A 307 -26.78 -5.92 14.48
CA VAL A 307 -27.01 -7.29 15.02
C VAL A 307 -26.79 -7.35 16.53
N GLY A 308 -25.73 -6.75 17.06
CA GLY A 308 -25.36 -6.83 18.47
C GLY A 308 -26.35 -6.16 19.43
N LEU A 309 -27.26 -5.32 18.92
CA LEU A 309 -28.34 -4.69 19.69
C LEU A 309 -29.72 -5.28 19.36
N HIS A 310 -29.78 -6.25 18.45
CA HIS A 310 -31.03 -6.83 18.00
C HIS A 310 -31.45 -8.01 18.89
N ARG A 311 -32.77 -8.21 19.08
CA ARG A 311 -33.29 -9.29 19.96
C ARG A 311 -32.91 -10.71 19.53
N LEU A 312 -32.51 -10.89 18.26
CA LEU A 312 -32.07 -12.16 17.68
C LEU A 312 -30.53 -12.30 17.67
N ALA A 313 -29.78 -11.41 18.33
CA ALA A 313 -28.32 -11.43 18.29
C ALA A 313 -27.73 -12.81 18.64
N ASP A 314 -28.21 -13.41 19.73
CA ASP A 314 -27.75 -14.72 20.20
C ASP A 314 -28.10 -15.84 19.20
N ASP A 315 -29.31 -15.79 18.63
CA ASP A 315 -29.77 -16.78 17.62
C ASP A 315 -28.95 -16.67 16.33
N ILE A 316 -28.62 -15.46 15.89
CA ILE A 316 -27.79 -15.20 14.70
C ILE A 316 -26.36 -15.68 14.93
N LEU A 317 -25.76 -15.33 16.07
CA LEU A 317 -24.40 -15.77 16.40
C LEU A 317 -24.33 -17.30 16.50
N LYS A 318 -25.35 -17.92 17.10
CA LYS A 318 -25.45 -19.38 17.17
C LYS A 318 -25.61 -19.99 15.78
N PHE A 319 -26.46 -19.43 14.91
CA PHE A 319 -26.63 -19.88 13.54
C PHE A 319 -25.30 -19.89 12.76
N ILE A 320 -24.52 -18.81 12.85
CA ILE A 320 -23.21 -18.68 12.21
C ILE A 320 -22.18 -19.68 12.79
N GLN A 321 -22.24 -19.95 14.10
CA GLN A 321 -21.37 -20.95 14.74
C GLN A 321 -21.75 -22.38 14.35
N ASP A 322 -23.04 -22.71 14.33
CA ASP A 322 -23.55 -24.02 13.90
C ASP A 322 -23.19 -24.26 12.43
N TYR A 323 -23.26 -23.22 11.61
CA TYR A 323 -22.83 -23.24 10.21
C TYR A 323 -21.34 -23.56 10.05
N LEU A 324 -20.45 -22.88 10.81
CA LEU A 324 -19.02 -23.19 10.83
C LEU A 324 -18.71 -24.63 11.25
N ALA A 325 -19.53 -25.22 12.12
CA ALA A 325 -19.35 -26.58 12.57
C ALA A 325 -19.76 -27.62 11.51
N GLN A 326 -20.69 -27.29 10.62
CA GLN A 326 -21.29 -28.22 9.65
C GLN A 326 -20.55 -28.23 8.30
N ASP A 327 -20.20 -27.06 7.77
CA ASP A 327 -19.88 -26.93 6.34
C ASP A 327 -18.43 -27.30 5.99
N GLY A 328 -17.57 -27.54 6.98
CA GLY A 328 -16.14 -27.76 6.75
C GLY A 328 -15.42 -26.59 6.04
N MET A 329 -16.16 -25.52 5.72
CA MET A 329 -15.64 -24.27 5.21
C MET A 329 -14.56 -23.81 6.16
N ALA A 330 -13.43 -23.37 5.61
CA ALA A 330 -12.35 -22.90 6.46
C ALA A 330 -12.91 -21.69 7.24
N LYS A 331 -12.81 -21.72 8.57
CA LYS A 331 -13.18 -20.60 9.45
C LYS A 331 -12.72 -19.24 8.90
N ASN A 332 -11.57 -19.22 8.23
CA ASN A 332 -10.97 -18.06 7.58
C ASN A 332 -11.82 -17.49 6.43
N ASP A 333 -12.55 -18.33 5.68
CA ASP A 333 -13.37 -17.90 4.54
C ASP A 333 -14.62 -17.15 5.04
N LEU A 334 -15.27 -17.64 6.09
CA LEU A 334 -16.40 -16.95 6.72
C LEU A 334 -15.96 -15.67 7.43
N GLU A 335 -14.80 -15.68 8.09
CA GLU A 335 -14.20 -14.47 8.67
C GLU A 335 -13.98 -13.39 7.60
N ALA A 336 -13.47 -13.76 6.42
CA ALA A 336 -13.32 -12.83 5.30
C ALA A 336 -14.68 -12.30 4.79
N ILE A 337 -15.68 -13.17 4.61
CA ILE A 337 -17.03 -12.75 4.16
C ILE A 337 -17.64 -11.77 5.17
N VAL A 338 -17.52 -12.03 6.47
CA VAL A 338 -18.05 -11.15 7.52
C VAL A 338 -17.26 -9.84 7.61
N GLU A 339 -15.94 -9.85 7.37
CA GLU A 339 -15.13 -8.62 7.33
C GLU A 339 -15.49 -7.70 6.16
N GLU A 340 -15.95 -8.26 5.04
CA GLU A 340 -16.36 -7.51 3.85
C GLU A 340 -17.82 -7.06 3.89
N ALA A 341 -18.67 -7.78 4.64
CA ALA A 341 -20.07 -7.44 4.78
C ALA A 341 -20.26 -6.18 5.65
N ASP A 342 -21.18 -5.31 5.23
CA ASP A 342 -21.69 -4.20 6.06
C ASP A 342 -23.09 -4.53 6.63
N ARG A 343 -23.74 -5.54 6.03
CA ARG A 343 -25.17 -5.79 6.20
C ARG A 343 -25.49 -7.28 6.18
N MET A 344 -26.59 -7.64 6.84
CA MET A 344 -27.13 -8.99 6.94
C MET A 344 -28.64 -8.94 6.79
N VAL A 345 -29.18 -9.80 5.94
CA VAL A 345 -30.63 -10.04 5.86
C VAL A 345 -30.93 -11.38 6.52
N VAL A 346 -31.91 -11.39 7.41
CA VAL A 346 -32.30 -12.56 8.19
C VAL A 346 -33.74 -12.94 7.84
N LEU A 347 -33.94 -14.17 7.38
CA LEU A 347 -35.25 -14.76 7.13
C LEU A 347 -35.79 -15.33 8.45
N VAL A 348 -37.01 -14.95 8.81
CA VAL A 348 -37.70 -15.47 9.99
C VAL A 348 -39.02 -16.13 9.63
N ASP A 349 -39.46 -17.08 10.45
CA ASP A 349 -40.78 -17.70 10.30
C ASP A 349 -41.91 -16.82 10.92
N GLU A 350 -43.15 -17.29 10.82
CA GLU A 350 -44.34 -16.66 11.42
C GLU A 350 -44.22 -16.47 12.95
N HIS A 351 -43.33 -17.24 13.60
CA HIS A 351 -43.04 -17.16 15.03
C HIS A 351 -41.77 -16.33 15.34
N LYS A 352 -41.22 -15.64 14.34
CA LYS A 352 -40.01 -14.81 14.42
C LYS A 352 -38.74 -15.60 14.77
N LYS A 353 -38.75 -16.91 14.51
CA LYS A 353 -37.58 -17.75 14.66
C LYS A 353 -36.71 -17.63 13.40
N LEU A 354 -35.40 -17.50 13.60
CA LEU A 354 -34.43 -17.46 12.51
C LEU A 354 -34.48 -18.76 11.69
N ILE A 355 -34.73 -18.63 10.39
CA ILE A 355 -34.69 -19.71 9.40
C ILE A 355 -33.34 -19.70 8.69
N ASP A 356 -32.91 -18.53 8.21
CA ASP A 356 -31.73 -18.37 7.38
C ASP A 356 -31.15 -16.95 7.46
N ALA A 357 -29.93 -16.76 6.99
CA ALA A 357 -29.28 -15.46 6.88
C ALA A 357 -28.34 -15.39 5.68
N PHE A 358 -28.24 -14.22 5.06
CA PHE A 358 -27.19 -13.94 4.08
C PHE A 358 -26.48 -12.61 4.37
N LEU A 359 -25.23 -12.53 3.94
CA LEU A 359 -24.30 -11.40 4.13
C LEU A 359 -24.05 -10.71 2.79
N PHE A 360 -23.90 -9.38 2.81
CA PHE A 360 -23.52 -8.64 1.60
C PHE A 360 -22.75 -7.36 1.94
N ASP A 361 -21.82 -6.99 1.05
CA ASP A 361 -21.09 -5.74 1.12
C ASP A 361 -22.01 -4.63 0.57
N GLY A 362 -22.21 -3.54 1.32
CA GLY A 362 -23.13 -2.48 0.94
C GLY A 362 -22.65 -1.61 -0.24
N SER A 363 -21.85 -2.18 -1.15
CA SER A 363 -21.12 -1.47 -2.23
C SER A 363 -21.97 -1.20 -3.47
N VAL A 364 -23.24 -1.66 -3.51
CA VAL A 364 -24.20 -1.25 -4.55
C VAL A 364 -24.39 0.25 -4.42
N GLU A 365 -23.74 0.99 -5.32
CA GLU A 365 -23.76 2.45 -5.35
C GLU A 365 -25.22 2.93 -5.36
N ASP A 366 -25.57 3.80 -4.41
CA ASP A 366 -26.85 4.52 -4.43
C ASP A 366 -26.92 5.31 -5.75
N GLU A 367 -27.62 4.77 -6.75
CA GLU A 367 -27.94 5.47 -8.01
C GLU A 367 -28.86 6.70 -7.79
N GLY A 368 -29.08 7.11 -6.54
CA GLY A 368 -29.87 8.27 -6.14
C GLY A 368 -29.18 9.63 -6.25
N SER A 369 -27.91 9.70 -6.68
CA SER A 369 -27.30 10.98 -7.04
C SER A 369 -27.75 11.42 -8.44
N ASN A 370 -28.93 12.03 -8.51
CA ASN A 370 -29.46 12.76 -9.68
C ASN A 370 -28.49 13.86 -10.14
N GLY A 371 -27.46 13.48 -10.90
CA GLY A 371 -26.56 14.37 -11.63
C GLY A 371 -26.54 13.96 -13.08
N LYS A 372 -27.29 14.68 -13.93
CA LYS A 372 -27.25 14.56 -15.39
C LYS A 372 -25.81 14.66 -15.88
N GLU A 373 -25.24 13.58 -16.39
CA GLU A 373 -24.19 13.65 -17.40
C GLU A 373 -24.23 12.43 -18.31
N SER A 374 -23.89 12.69 -19.56
CA SER A 374 -24.27 11.96 -20.75
C SER A 374 -23.52 10.64 -20.95
N VAL A 375 -24.32 9.62 -21.28
CA VAL A 375 -24.04 8.37 -22.00
C VAL A 375 -22.75 8.39 -22.84
N ASP A 376 -21.78 7.56 -22.44
CA ASP A 376 -20.92 6.84 -23.38
C ASP A 376 -20.80 5.39 -22.88
N GLU A 377 -21.64 4.52 -23.44
CA GLU A 377 -21.69 3.08 -23.14
C GLU A 377 -20.49 2.38 -23.79
N THR A 378 -19.47 2.08 -22.98
CA THR A 378 -18.57 0.97 -23.29
C THR A 378 -18.78 -0.14 -22.27
N ASP A 379 -19.42 -1.19 -22.78
CA ASP A 379 -19.60 -2.54 -22.25
C ASP A 379 -18.36 -3.05 -21.48
N LYS A 380 -18.36 -2.83 -20.17
CA LYS A 380 -17.46 -3.51 -19.23
C LYS A 380 -18.31 -4.52 -18.49
N GLY A 381 -18.11 -5.79 -18.82
CA GLY A 381 -18.72 -6.91 -18.12
C GLY A 381 -18.58 -6.73 -16.62
N VAL A 382 -19.74 -6.64 -15.95
CA VAL A 382 -19.86 -6.61 -14.50
C VAL A 382 -19.25 -7.91 -13.98
N ASP A 383 -18.06 -7.77 -13.40
CA ASP A 383 -17.33 -8.85 -12.74
C ASP A 383 -18.21 -9.34 -11.58
N GLN A 384 -18.84 -10.51 -11.74
CA GLN A 384 -19.66 -11.22 -10.74
C GLN A 384 -18.80 -11.56 -9.50
N ARG A 385 -18.48 -10.55 -8.69
CA ARG A 385 -17.68 -10.73 -7.47
C ARG A 385 -18.56 -11.19 -6.32
N SER A 386 -18.31 -12.45 -5.94
CA SER A 386 -18.43 -13.06 -4.60
C SER A 386 -19.66 -12.67 -3.77
N TRP A 387 -20.75 -13.40 -4.03
CA TRP A 387 -21.94 -13.45 -3.20
C TRP A 387 -22.00 -14.82 -2.55
N THR A 388 -22.27 -14.90 -1.26
CA THR A 388 -22.33 -16.19 -0.57
C THR A 388 -23.61 -16.27 0.26
N CYS A 389 -24.62 -16.94 -0.29
CA CYS A 389 -25.70 -17.47 0.52
C CYS A 389 -25.15 -18.63 1.36
N LEU A 390 -25.30 -18.55 2.67
CA LEU A 390 -24.82 -19.61 3.59
C LEU A 390 -25.48 -20.95 3.23
N ARG A 391 -26.75 -20.96 2.83
CA ARG A 391 -27.44 -22.18 2.39
C ARG A 391 -26.86 -22.81 1.11
N LYS A 392 -26.32 -22.02 0.18
CA LYS A 392 -25.76 -22.53 -1.09
C LYS A 392 -24.38 -23.15 -0.95
N CYS A 393 -23.67 -22.98 0.16
CA CYS A 393 -22.42 -23.70 0.39
C CYS A 393 -22.64 -25.12 0.94
N LEU A 394 -23.83 -25.40 1.51
CA LEU A 394 -24.21 -26.70 2.05
C LEU A 394 -24.64 -27.73 0.98
N LEU A 395 -24.72 -27.32 -0.29
CA LEU A 395 -25.06 -28.15 -1.46
C LEU A 395 -23.88 -28.17 -2.43
#